data_AF-A0A432U530-F1
#
_entry.id   AF-A0A432U530-F1
#
_cell.length_a   1.000
_cell.length_b   1.000
_cell.length_c   1.000
_cell.angle_alpha   90.00
_cell.angle_beta   90.00
_cell.angle_gamma   90.00
#
_symmetry.space_group_name_H-M   'P 1'
#
loop_
_entity.id
_entity.type
_entity.pdbx_description
1 polymer ?
#
loop_
_entity_poly.entity_id
_entity_poly.type
_entity_poly.pdbx_seq_one_letter_code
_entity_poly.pdbx_strand_id
1 'polypeptide(L)'
;MTILTHRPRRMRKHAYTRKLMRENTLTTDDLIFPIFIVEGENQRQSIDSMPDIERLSIDQLLIEAGELVALGIRAVALFPVVSEDKKSLGAEEAFN
;
A
#
# COMPACT_ATOMS: atom_id res chain seq x y z
N MET A 1 9.24 -42.09 -11.74
CA MET A 1 9.75 -41.61 -10.43
C MET A 1 8.97 -42.32 -9.32
N THR A 2 9.60 -43.23 -8.58
CA THR A 2 8.89 -44.08 -7.62
C THR A 2 8.53 -43.28 -6.36
N ILE A 3 7.23 -43.23 -6.02
CA ILE A 3 6.66 -42.38 -4.94
C ILE A 3 7.28 -42.61 -3.55
N LEU A 4 7.92 -43.77 -3.34
CA LEU A 4 8.52 -44.15 -2.06
C LEU A 4 9.89 -43.48 -1.80
N THR A 5 10.66 -43.15 -2.83
CA THR A 5 12.00 -42.54 -2.68
C THR A 5 11.92 -41.00 -2.62
N HIS A 6 11.06 -40.38 -3.43
CA HIS A 6 10.86 -38.94 -3.46
C HIS A 6 9.48 -38.54 -2.91
N ARG A 7 9.46 -37.94 -1.70
CA ARG A 7 8.22 -37.52 -1.03
C ARG A 7 8.25 -36.02 -0.73
N PRO A 8 7.73 -35.16 -1.64
CA PRO A 8 7.77 -33.69 -1.51
C PRO A 8 7.18 -33.15 -0.20
N ARG A 9 6.22 -33.88 0.38
CA ARG A 9 5.59 -33.51 1.65
C ARG A 9 6.54 -33.52 2.84
N ARG A 10 7.71 -34.17 2.77
CA ARG A 10 8.72 -34.17 3.84
C ARG A 10 9.14 -32.72 4.19
N MET A 11 9.39 -31.89 3.18
CA MET A 11 9.80 -30.49 3.38
C MET A 11 8.69 -29.61 3.96
N ARG A 12 7.42 -30.04 3.83
CA ARG A 12 6.25 -29.29 4.31
C ARG A 12 5.81 -29.66 5.73
N LYS A 13 6.43 -30.66 6.36
CA LYS A 13 5.98 -31.24 7.64
C LYS A 13 6.11 -30.28 8.82
N HIS A 14 7.26 -29.64 8.99
CA HIS A 14 7.54 -28.78 10.14
C HIS A 14 7.64 -27.30 9.72
N ALA A 15 7.30 -26.39 10.64
CA ALA A 15 7.41 -24.95 10.39
C ALA A 15 8.86 -24.54 10.07
N TYR A 16 9.82 -25.11 10.80
CA TYR A 16 11.25 -24.91 10.55
C TYR A 16 11.68 -25.36 9.14
N THR A 17 11.28 -26.56 8.69
CA THR A 17 11.66 -27.04 7.35
C THR A 17 11.03 -26.21 6.24
N ARG A 18 9.80 -25.70 6.45
CA ARG A 18 9.16 -24.77 5.51
C ARG A 18 9.88 -23.42 5.47
N LYS A 19 10.36 -22.91 6.61
CA LYS A 19 11.13 -21.66 6.68
C LYS A 19 12.49 -21.79 5.98
N LEU A 20 13.17 -22.92 6.17
CA LEU A 20 14.48 -23.19 5.55
C LEU A 20 14.41 -23.27 4.01
N MET A 21 13.30 -23.75 3.46
CA MET A 21 13.11 -23.97 2.01
C MET A 21 12.27 -22.89 1.34
N ARG A 22 11.90 -21.82 2.06
CA ARG A 22 11.07 -20.75 1.51
C ARG A 22 11.88 -19.95 0.49
N GLU A 23 11.37 -19.86 -0.73
CA GLU A 23 12.05 -19.17 -1.83
C GLU A 23 11.84 -17.65 -1.80
N ASN A 24 10.68 -17.17 -1.32
CA ASN A 24 10.33 -15.75 -1.33
C ASN A 24 9.88 -15.29 0.06
N THR A 25 10.26 -14.07 0.44
CA THR A 25 9.82 -13.42 1.67
C THR A 25 9.36 -12.01 1.34
N LEU A 26 8.17 -11.63 1.80
CA LEU A 26 7.69 -10.26 1.75
C LEU A 26 8.13 -9.53 3.01
N THR A 27 8.58 -8.31 2.84
CA THR A 27 9.04 -7.38 3.89
C THR A 27 8.40 -6.01 3.67
N THR A 28 8.52 -5.12 4.65
CA THR A 28 8.03 -3.73 4.51
C THR A 28 8.75 -2.96 3.41
N ASP A 29 9.95 -3.40 3.03
CA ASP A 29 10.75 -2.81 1.94
C ASP A 29 10.11 -3.03 0.56
N ASP A 30 9.18 -3.98 0.47
CA ASP A 30 8.46 -4.33 -0.76
C ASP A 30 7.13 -3.57 -0.91
N LEU A 31 6.76 -2.71 0.06
CA LEU A 31 5.45 -2.07 0.14
C LEU A 31 5.50 -0.60 -0.32
N ILE A 32 4.48 -0.21 -1.09
CA ILE A 32 4.16 1.17 -1.44
C ILE A 32 2.72 1.44 -1.03
N PHE A 33 2.48 2.51 -0.27
CA PHE A 33 1.15 2.84 0.23
C PHE A 33 0.48 3.95 -0.59
N PRO A 34 -0.63 3.68 -1.31
CA PRO A 34 -1.33 4.70 -2.07
C PRO A 34 -2.17 5.61 -1.16
N ILE A 35 -2.14 6.92 -1.40
CA ILE A 35 -2.88 7.91 -0.60
C ILE A 35 -3.65 8.86 -1.52
N PHE A 36 -4.92 9.10 -1.19
CA PHE A 36 -5.78 10.07 -1.87
C PHE A 36 -5.71 11.42 -1.16
N ILE A 37 -5.41 12.49 -1.91
CA ILE A 37 -5.20 13.83 -1.35
C ILE A 37 -6.35 14.74 -1.76
N VAL A 38 -6.96 15.43 -0.80
CA VAL A 38 -7.94 16.51 -1.04
C VAL A 38 -7.35 17.85 -0.64
N GLU A 39 -7.89 18.92 -1.22
CA GLU A 39 -7.55 20.28 -0.82
C GLU A 39 -8.21 20.67 0.51
N GLY A 40 -7.69 21.74 1.10
CA GLY A 40 -8.15 22.28 2.38
C GLY A 40 -7.23 21.88 3.54
N GLU A 41 -7.76 22.02 4.75
CA GLU A 41 -7.05 21.81 6.00
C GLU A 41 -7.90 20.94 6.93
N ASN A 42 -7.25 20.05 7.67
CA ASN A 42 -7.87 19.14 8.65
C ASN A 42 -9.04 18.33 8.08
N GLN A 43 -8.87 17.79 6.86
CA GLN A 43 -9.87 16.98 6.17
C GLN A 43 -9.50 15.50 6.25
N ARG A 44 -10.48 14.69 6.66
CA ARG A 44 -10.50 13.23 6.50
C ARG A 44 -11.88 12.83 5.97
N GLN A 45 -11.92 12.17 4.82
CA GLN A 45 -13.17 11.80 4.15
C GLN A 45 -13.18 10.30 3.85
N SER A 46 -14.16 9.58 4.37
CA SER A 46 -14.33 8.16 4.07
C SER A 46 -14.67 7.91 2.60
N ILE A 47 -14.23 6.78 2.07
CA ILE A 47 -14.58 6.31 0.74
C ILE A 47 -15.50 5.08 0.88
N ASP A 48 -16.78 5.22 0.56
CA ASP A 48 -17.78 4.17 0.80
C ASP A 48 -17.45 2.83 0.11
N SER A 49 -16.84 2.87 -1.07
CA SER A 49 -16.44 1.68 -1.83
C SER A 49 -15.11 1.08 -1.37
N MET A 50 -14.36 1.77 -0.50
CA MET A 50 -13.06 1.36 0.03
C MET A 50 -13.06 1.55 1.56
N PRO A 51 -13.67 0.60 2.31
CA PRO A 51 -13.68 0.66 3.76
C PRO A 51 -12.27 0.82 4.33
N ASP A 52 -12.15 1.61 5.39
CA ASP A 52 -10.91 1.96 6.09
C ASP A 52 -9.90 2.79 5.29
N ILE A 53 -10.26 3.22 4.06
CA ILE A 53 -9.46 4.16 3.27
C ILE A 53 -10.13 5.53 3.27
N GLU A 54 -9.32 6.56 3.56
CA GLU A 54 -9.74 7.95 3.64
C GLU A 54 -9.03 8.79 2.57
N ARG A 55 -9.68 9.89 2.17
CA ARG A 55 -9.02 11.01 1.50
C ARG A 55 -8.54 11.99 2.57
N LEU A 56 -7.30 12.43 2.47
CA LEU A 56 -6.65 13.26 3.47
C LEU A 56 -6.29 14.63 2.89
N SER A 57 -6.44 15.69 3.67
CA SER A 57 -5.71 16.94 3.37
C SER A 57 -4.22 16.76 3.62
N ILE A 58 -3.39 17.66 3.06
CA ILE A 58 -1.92 17.55 3.15
C ILE A 58 -1.43 17.52 4.61
N ASP A 59 -2.05 18.29 5.51
CA ASP A 59 -1.71 18.29 6.93
C ASP A 59 -2.01 16.93 7.61
N GLN A 60 -3.14 16.30 7.27
CA GLN A 60 -3.50 14.98 7.79
C GLN A 60 -2.62 13.87 7.20
N LEU A 61 -2.24 14.00 5.93
CA LEU A 61 -1.29 13.12 5.27
C LEU A 61 0.06 13.09 6.01
N LEU A 62 0.55 14.23 6.54
CA LEU A 62 1.82 14.25 7.28
C LEU A 62 1.75 13.45 8.59
N ILE A 63 0.60 13.44 9.25
CA ILE A 63 0.37 12.61 10.45
C ILE A 63 0.41 11.13 10.06
N GLU A 64 -0.35 10.75 9.03
CA GLU A 64 -0.40 9.39 8.50
C GLU A 64 0.99 8.90 8.05
N ALA A 65 1.73 9.75 7.35
CA ALA A 65 3.09 9.45 6.89
C ALA A 65 4.04 9.16 8.08
N GLY A 66 3.85 9.80 9.23
CA GLY A 66 4.58 9.50 10.45
C GLY A 66 4.38 8.05 10.91
N GLU A 67 3.14 7.55 10.85
CA GLU A 67 2.82 6.16 11.19
C GLU A 67 3.42 5.18 10.17
N LEU A 68 3.30 5.48 8.87
CA LEU A 68 3.87 4.65 7.80
C LEU A 68 5.39 4.50 7.94
N VAL A 69 6.09 5.59 8.27
CA VAL A 69 7.54 5.57 8.54
C VAL A 69 7.85 4.72 9.78
N ALA A 70 7.08 4.85 10.86
CA ALA A 70 7.25 4.03 12.06
C ALA A 70 7.03 2.53 11.79
N LEU A 71 6.14 2.19 10.85
CA LEU A 71 5.88 0.83 10.38
C LEU A 71 6.95 0.31 9.40
N GLY A 72 7.88 1.15 8.94
CA GLY A 72 8.95 0.78 8.01
C GLY A 72 8.56 0.81 6.53
N ILE A 73 7.41 1.41 6.18
CA ILE A 73 7.00 1.62 4.79
C ILE A 73 7.79 2.79 4.22
N ARG A 74 8.46 2.56 3.09
CA ARG A 74 9.46 3.51 2.56
C ARG A 74 8.95 4.44 1.46
N ALA A 75 7.79 4.14 0.88
CA ALA A 75 7.26 4.92 -0.23
C ALA A 75 5.74 5.03 -0.17
N VAL A 76 5.25 6.15 -0.67
CA VAL A 76 3.83 6.43 -0.88
C VAL A 76 3.58 6.80 -2.34
N ALA A 77 2.41 6.46 -2.84
CA ALA A 77 1.94 6.85 -4.17
C ALA A 77 0.79 7.84 -4.02
N LEU A 78 0.96 9.07 -4.54
CA LEU A 78 0.01 10.15 -4.32
C LEU A 78 -1.02 10.24 -5.44
N PHE A 79 -2.29 10.37 -5.07
CA PHE A 79 -3.41 10.50 -6.00
C PHE A 79 -4.26 11.72 -5.62
N PRO A 80 -4.08 12.88 -6.27
CA PRO A 80 -4.88 14.06 -5.97
C PRO A 80 -6.33 13.87 -6.42
N VAL A 81 -7.27 14.28 -5.57
CA VAL A 81 -8.70 14.34 -5.85
C VAL A 81 -9.01 15.76 -6.30
N VAL A 82 -8.81 15.99 -7.60
CA VAL A 82 -9.02 17.29 -8.24
C VAL A 82 -10.51 17.66 -8.23
N SER A 83 -10.83 18.86 -7.78
CA SER A 83 -12.19 19.40 -7.75
C SER A 83 -12.74 19.60 -9.17
N GLU A 84 -14.06 19.55 -9.32
CA GLU A 84 -14.72 19.64 -10.64
C GLU A 84 -14.42 20.96 -11.37
N ASP A 85 -14.29 22.07 -10.65
CA ASP A 85 -14.00 23.40 -11.20
C ASP A 85 -12.58 23.54 -11.78
N LYS A 86 -11.67 22.64 -11.40
CA LYS A 86 -10.30 22.59 -11.91
C LYS A 86 -10.11 21.58 -13.05
N LYS A 87 -11.17 20.84 -13.40
CA LYS A 87 -11.12 19.91 -14.53
C LYS A 87 -11.40 20.66 -15.82
N SER A 88 -10.58 20.40 -16.82
CA SER A 88 -10.63 21.04 -18.12
C SER A 88 -10.31 20.04 -19.22
N LEU A 89 -10.70 20.36 -20.46
CA LEU A 89 -10.38 19.53 -21.63
C LEU A 89 -8.87 19.47 -21.92
N GLY A 90 -8.14 20.54 -21.58
CA GLY A 90 -6.69 20.61 -21.74
C GLY A 90 -5.89 20.00 -20.60
N ALA A 91 -6.55 19.61 -19.50
CA ALA A 91 -5.93 19.04 -18.29
C ALA A 91 -4.81 19.90 -17.70
N GLU A 92 -4.96 21.22 -17.75
CA GLU A 92 -3.94 22.18 -17.29
C GLU A 92 -3.58 22.01 -15.80
N GLU A 93 -4.51 21.57 -14.96
CA GLU A 93 -4.26 21.32 -13.53
C GLU A 93 -3.21 20.22 -13.28
N ALA A 94 -2.89 19.38 -14.28
CA ALA A 94 -1.86 18.35 -14.13
C ALA A 94 -0.45 18.91 -13.92
N PHE A 95 -0.20 20.18 -14.30
CA PHE A 95 1.12 20.82 -14.24
C PHE A 95 1.09 22.21 -13.56
N ASN A 96 0.06 22.50 -12.76
CA ASN A 96 -0.05 23.70 -11.94
C ASN A 96 1.05 23.77 -10.86
#